data_AF-A0A2J2HDR2-F1
#
_entry.id   AF-A0A2J2HDR2-F1
#
_cell.length_a   1.000
_cell.length_b   1.000
_cell.length_c   1.000
_cell.angle_alpha   90.00
_cell.angle_beta   90.00
_cell.angle_gamma   90.00
#
_symmetry.space_group_name_H-M   'P 1'
#
loop_
_entity.id
_entity.type
_entity.pdbx_description
1 polymer ?
#
loop_
_entity_poly.entity_id
_entity_poly.type
_entity_poly.pdbx_seq_one_letter_code
_entity_poly.pdbx_strand_id
1 'polypeptide(L)'
;MRKIEELIKADCHNGYVVGREVVGKVKDVVHELWLASSGDNEFRCELLRMFRDLDISKGWVRDALHRSNKALNTWLARCNIDGESRMARNNVVEEIEDLLRERFGWNEIRMCEELWRFVGVDIEAFRKYGVEPCVWLNGLETLNDLKNPYWLGLRVSDLAVRRRSSAIELIISTTNSIDAVFFAKILSMVKTPSIKIEWKAAPGMKHVSKSIGLSFYIALGVNEWPWLIKLNANELKEIIENFGDKELAEFIAGEIDGDGSVWYEGTAYVEISTCKACPKRIIDVLKEVIAERFGIVGTYKTEDVLTFKGKNAVRLLRLITRYIHHPLRRLRAELILALYDGRISPEEFERLYEPTKYKRGKPDIKRNHALEALTRAAPQTHTHED
;
A
#
# COMPACT_ATOMS: atom_id res chain seq x y z
N MET A 1 -42.53 -21.75 -5.82
CA MET A 1 -41.37 -22.11 -4.97
C MET A 1 -40.46 -23.11 -5.68
N ARG A 2 -40.80 -24.41 -5.80
CA ARG A 2 -39.93 -25.46 -6.40
C ARG A 2 -39.29 -25.10 -7.76
N LYS A 3 -40.05 -24.56 -8.71
CA LYS A 3 -39.50 -24.15 -10.03
C LYS A 3 -38.48 -23.00 -9.95
N ILE A 4 -38.63 -22.09 -8.99
CA ILE A 4 -37.68 -20.98 -8.77
C ILE A 4 -36.41 -21.49 -8.10
N GLU A 5 -36.56 -22.38 -7.12
CA GLU A 5 -35.44 -23.07 -6.49
C GLU A 5 -34.61 -23.85 -7.52
N GLU A 6 -35.26 -24.58 -8.43
CA GLU A 6 -34.59 -25.31 -9.51
C GLU A 6 -33.85 -24.37 -10.48
N LEU A 7 -34.44 -23.23 -10.84
CA LEU A 7 -33.77 -22.21 -11.68
C LEU A 7 -32.55 -21.60 -10.98
N ILE A 8 -32.64 -21.35 -9.67
CA ILE A 8 -31.54 -20.78 -8.89
C ILE A 8 -30.41 -21.79 -8.72
N LYS A 9 -30.72 -23.05 -8.39
CA LYS A 9 -29.74 -24.15 -8.29
C LYS A 9 -29.07 -24.47 -9.62
N ALA A 10 -29.71 -24.14 -10.74
CA ALA A 10 -29.13 -24.24 -12.08
C ALA A 10 -28.36 -22.98 -12.52
N ASP A 11 -27.95 -22.12 -11.58
CA ASP A 11 -27.18 -20.88 -11.82
C ASP A 11 -27.84 -19.87 -12.77
N CYS A 12 -29.15 -19.96 -13.01
CA CYS A 12 -29.83 -19.07 -13.96
C CYS A 12 -29.96 -17.62 -13.46
N HIS A 13 -29.51 -17.35 -12.23
CA HIS A 13 -29.41 -16.03 -11.63
C HIS A 13 -28.04 -15.35 -11.92
N ASN A 14 -27.05 -16.10 -12.40
CA ASN A 14 -25.68 -15.65 -12.65
C ASN A 14 -25.46 -15.25 -14.12
N GLY A 15 -25.30 -13.94 -14.35
CA GLY A 15 -25.14 -13.38 -15.70
C GLY A 15 -23.85 -13.79 -16.41
N TYR A 16 -22.85 -14.29 -15.69
CA TYR A 16 -21.61 -14.83 -16.28
C TYR A 16 -21.79 -16.24 -16.83
N VAL A 17 -22.76 -17.00 -16.32
CA VAL A 17 -22.99 -18.41 -16.69
C VAL A 17 -24.02 -18.52 -17.82
N VAL A 18 -25.13 -17.80 -17.70
CA VAL A 18 -26.29 -17.95 -18.61
C VAL A 18 -26.60 -16.72 -19.48
N GLY A 19 -25.84 -15.63 -19.32
CA GLY A 19 -26.05 -14.37 -20.04
C GLY A 19 -27.20 -13.52 -19.48
N ARG A 20 -27.19 -12.22 -19.80
CA ARG A 20 -28.11 -11.22 -19.20
C ARG A 20 -29.59 -11.45 -19.53
N GLU A 21 -29.89 -11.98 -20.72
CA GLU A 21 -31.28 -12.20 -21.17
C GLU A 21 -31.97 -13.27 -20.32
N VAL A 22 -31.27 -14.38 -20.02
CA VAL A 22 -31.79 -15.46 -19.18
C VAL A 22 -31.98 -14.98 -17.75
N VAL A 23 -31.00 -14.25 -17.19
CA VAL A 23 -31.12 -13.64 -15.86
C VAL A 23 -32.30 -12.67 -15.78
N GLY A 24 -32.53 -11.88 -16.83
CA GLY A 24 -33.69 -10.99 -16.94
C GLY A 24 -35.01 -11.74 -16.82
N LYS A 25 -35.18 -12.80 -17.62
CA LYS A 25 -36.40 -13.65 -17.57
C LYS A 25 -36.61 -14.29 -16.20
N VAL A 26 -35.54 -14.72 -15.53
CA VAL A 26 -35.63 -15.27 -14.16
C VAL A 26 -36.05 -14.20 -13.15
N LYS A 27 -35.54 -12.96 -13.28
CA LYS A 27 -35.97 -11.83 -12.46
C LYS A 27 -37.45 -11.51 -12.67
N ASP A 28 -37.92 -11.52 -13.92
CA ASP A 28 -39.33 -11.26 -14.25
C ASP A 28 -40.26 -12.30 -13.61
N VAL A 29 -39.90 -13.59 -13.68
CA VAL A 29 -40.67 -14.68 -13.03
C VAL A 29 -40.72 -14.50 -11.50
N VAL A 30 -39.61 -14.11 -10.88
CA VAL A 30 -39.56 -13.80 -9.44
C VAL A 30 -40.41 -12.57 -9.10
N HIS A 31 -40.39 -11.54 -9.96
CA HIS A 31 -41.17 -10.33 -9.80
C HIS A 31 -42.68 -10.61 -9.86
N GLU A 32 -43.12 -11.34 -10.88
CA GLU A 32 -44.52 -11.73 -11.05
C GLU A 32 -45.02 -12.55 -9.86
N LEU A 33 -44.20 -13.49 -9.38
CA LEU A 33 -44.56 -14.28 -8.20
C LEU A 33 -44.69 -13.41 -6.94
N TRP A 34 -43.79 -12.45 -6.75
CA TRP A 34 -43.85 -11.51 -5.62
C TRP A 34 -45.09 -10.61 -5.65
N LEU A 35 -45.54 -10.22 -6.85
CA LEU A 35 -46.77 -9.44 -7.05
C LEU A 35 -48.02 -10.31 -6.85
N ALA A 36 -48.03 -11.53 -7.40
CA ALA A 36 -49.15 -12.46 -7.25
C ALA A 36 -49.39 -12.86 -5.79
N SER A 37 -48.33 -12.85 -4.96
CA SER A 37 -48.42 -13.10 -3.52
C SER A 37 -48.80 -11.85 -2.70
N SER A 38 -49.40 -10.83 -3.32
CA SER A 38 -49.78 -9.58 -2.65
C SER A 38 -50.96 -9.79 -1.70
N GLY A 39 -50.65 -9.97 -0.43
CA GLY A 39 -51.62 -10.27 0.64
C GLY A 39 -51.16 -11.43 1.51
N ASP A 40 -50.28 -12.28 0.97
CA ASP A 40 -49.68 -13.41 1.67
C ASP A 40 -48.27 -13.03 2.16
N ASN A 41 -48.20 -12.55 3.41
CA ASN A 41 -46.93 -12.14 4.01
C ASN A 41 -46.04 -13.35 4.36
N GLU A 42 -46.63 -14.51 4.62
CA GLU A 42 -45.90 -15.72 4.99
C GLU A 42 -45.17 -16.28 3.78
N PHE A 43 -45.85 -16.39 2.64
CA PHE A 43 -45.26 -16.78 1.37
C PHE A 43 -44.09 -15.87 0.96
N ARG A 44 -44.23 -14.55 1.15
CA ARG A 44 -43.14 -13.60 0.89
C ARG A 44 -41.94 -13.83 1.79
N CYS A 45 -42.16 -14.18 3.05
CA CYS A 45 -41.07 -14.51 3.96
C CYS A 45 -40.40 -15.83 3.63
N GLU A 46 -41.15 -16.87 3.23
CA GLU A 46 -40.57 -18.12 2.75
C GLU A 46 -39.71 -17.93 1.50
N LEU A 47 -40.18 -17.12 0.54
CA LEU A 47 -39.43 -16.80 -0.67
C LEU A 47 -38.11 -16.09 -0.35
N LEU A 48 -38.12 -15.15 0.61
CA LEU A 48 -36.90 -14.46 1.05
C LEU A 48 -35.94 -15.38 1.82
N ARG A 49 -36.44 -16.31 2.64
CA ARG A 49 -35.62 -17.32 3.32
C ARG A 49 -34.96 -18.25 2.31
N MET A 50 -35.72 -18.71 1.31
CA MET A 50 -35.18 -19.51 0.21
C MET A 50 -34.04 -18.79 -0.51
N PHE A 51 -34.19 -17.50 -0.82
CA PHE A 51 -33.10 -16.74 -1.45
C PHE A 51 -31.85 -16.64 -0.57
N ARG A 52 -32.02 -16.46 0.75
CA ARG A 52 -30.90 -16.49 1.69
C ARG A 52 -30.24 -17.88 1.71
N ASP A 53 -31.03 -18.94 1.83
CA ASP A 53 -30.52 -20.32 1.95
C ASP A 53 -29.81 -20.80 0.67
N LEU A 54 -30.09 -20.16 -0.47
CA LEU A 54 -29.43 -20.37 -1.76
C LEU A 54 -28.33 -19.33 -2.04
N ASP A 55 -27.91 -18.56 -1.03
CA ASP A 55 -26.85 -17.54 -1.11
C ASP A 55 -27.04 -16.48 -2.22
N ILE A 56 -28.30 -16.11 -2.50
CA ILE A 56 -28.62 -15.12 -3.52
C ILE A 56 -28.35 -13.72 -2.99
N SER A 57 -27.51 -12.98 -3.73
CA SER A 57 -27.13 -11.63 -3.32
C SER A 57 -28.35 -10.71 -3.11
N LYS A 58 -28.30 -9.92 -2.03
CA LYS A 58 -29.31 -8.91 -1.72
C LYS A 58 -29.57 -7.92 -2.86
N GLY A 59 -28.53 -7.57 -3.63
CA GLY A 59 -28.64 -6.71 -4.80
C GLY A 59 -29.46 -7.36 -5.92
N TRP A 60 -29.26 -8.66 -6.14
CA TRP A 60 -30.05 -9.41 -7.10
C TRP A 60 -31.52 -9.51 -6.68
N VAL A 61 -31.80 -9.83 -5.40
CA VAL A 61 -33.16 -9.88 -4.85
C VAL A 61 -33.83 -8.52 -4.95
N ARG A 62 -33.13 -7.44 -4.60
CA ARG A 62 -33.61 -6.06 -4.75
C ARG A 62 -34.08 -5.78 -6.18
N ASP A 63 -33.25 -6.13 -7.16
CA ASP A 63 -33.55 -5.92 -8.56
C ASP A 63 -34.73 -6.79 -9.02
N ALA A 64 -34.74 -8.08 -8.66
CA ALA A 64 -35.83 -8.99 -9.03
C ALA A 64 -37.18 -8.57 -8.43
N LEU A 65 -37.18 -7.97 -7.24
CA LEU A 65 -38.41 -7.53 -6.57
C LEU A 65 -38.83 -6.10 -6.97
N HIS A 66 -38.00 -5.39 -7.73
CA HIS A 66 -38.14 -3.95 -8.03
C HIS A 66 -38.39 -3.10 -6.76
N ARG A 67 -37.57 -3.31 -5.72
CA ARG A 67 -37.69 -2.59 -4.44
C ARG A 67 -36.46 -1.74 -4.14
N SER A 68 -36.66 -0.70 -3.34
CA SER A 68 -35.54 0.04 -2.77
C SER A 68 -34.87 -0.77 -1.66
N ASN A 69 -33.60 -0.49 -1.37
CA ASN A 69 -32.87 -1.10 -0.24
C ASN A 69 -33.63 -0.91 1.09
N LYS A 70 -34.22 0.25 1.30
CA LYS A 70 -35.02 0.55 2.50
C LYS A 70 -36.23 -0.38 2.60
N ALA A 71 -36.98 -0.56 1.52
CA ALA A 71 -38.15 -1.43 1.49
C ALA A 71 -37.78 -2.91 1.66
N LEU A 72 -36.70 -3.37 1.02
CA LEU A 72 -36.20 -4.74 1.19
C LEU A 72 -35.74 -5.01 2.63
N ASN A 73 -35.05 -4.07 3.26
CA ASN A 73 -34.62 -4.20 4.67
C ASN A 73 -35.82 -4.31 5.62
N THR A 74 -36.88 -3.53 5.40
CA THR A 74 -38.12 -3.66 6.18
C THR A 74 -38.71 -5.06 6.06
N TRP A 75 -38.69 -5.66 4.87
CA TRP A 75 -39.17 -7.02 4.65
C TRP A 75 -38.27 -8.09 5.30
N LEU A 76 -36.95 -7.98 5.16
CA LEU A 76 -36.01 -8.92 5.79
C LEU A 76 -36.16 -8.91 7.32
N ALA A 77 -36.22 -7.72 7.93
CA ALA A 77 -36.46 -7.55 9.35
C ALA A 77 -37.83 -8.14 9.77
N ARG A 78 -38.88 -7.88 8.99
CA ARG A 78 -40.22 -8.44 9.24
C ARG A 78 -40.25 -9.96 9.19
N CYS A 79 -39.44 -10.57 8.32
CA CYS A 79 -39.38 -12.01 8.15
C CYS A 79 -38.43 -12.72 9.13
N ASN A 80 -37.84 -11.99 10.07
CA ASN A 80 -36.78 -12.43 10.97
C ASN A 80 -35.62 -13.09 10.22
N ILE A 81 -35.30 -12.52 9.06
CA ILE A 81 -34.14 -12.89 8.28
C ILE A 81 -33.07 -11.91 8.71
N ASP A 82 -32.11 -12.39 9.50
CA ASP A 82 -30.87 -11.66 9.71
C ASP A 82 -30.29 -11.42 8.32
N GLY A 83 -30.41 -10.16 7.92
CA GLY A 83 -29.74 -9.68 6.73
C GLY A 83 -28.28 -9.62 7.10
N GLU A 84 -27.62 -10.77 7.15
CA GLU A 84 -26.20 -10.86 6.85
C GLU A 84 -26.07 -10.22 5.47
N SER A 85 -25.84 -8.91 5.49
CA SER A 85 -24.97 -8.29 4.53
C SER A 85 -23.84 -9.28 4.36
N ARG A 86 -23.53 -9.67 3.11
CA ARG A 86 -22.21 -10.16 2.69
C ARG A 86 -21.21 -9.87 3.79
N MET A 87 -20.53 -10.90 4.31
CA MET A 87 -19.36 -10.72 5.15
C MET A 87 -18.70 -9.39 4.80
N ALA A 88 -18.56 -8.52 5.80
CA ALA A 88 -17.95 -7.22 5.57
C ALA A 88 -16.70 -7.43 4.73
N ARG A 89 -16.47 -6.62 3.70
CA ARG A 89 -15.38 -6.85 2.75
C ARG A 89 -14.03 -7.07 3.45
N ASN A 90 -13.85 -6.46 4.62
CA ASN A 90 -12.71 -6.69 5.51
C ASN A 90 -12.63 -8.14 5.98
N ASN A 91 -13.72 -8.73 6.47
CA ASN A 91 -13.79 -10.14 6.88
C ASN A 91 -13.51 -11.09 5.69
N VAL A 92 -13.96 -10.77 4.47
CA VAL A 92 -13.64 -11.56 3.27
C VAL A 92 -12.15 -11.49 2.94
N VAL A 93 -11.55 -10.30 3.10
CA VAL A 93 -10.10 -10.14 2.90
C VAL A 93 -9.32 -10.91 3.96
N GLU A 94 -9.73 -10.85 5.23
CA GLU A 94 -9.13 -11.63 6.32
C GLU A 94 -9.18 -13.14 6.02
N GLU A 95 -10.34 -13.67 5.60
CA GLU A 95 -10.46 -15.08 5.23
C GLU A 95 -9.57 -15.46 4.02
N ILE A 96 -9.46 -14.59 3.01
CA ILE A 96 -8.56 -14.87 1.88
C ILE A 96 -7.09 -14.82 2.33
N GLU A 97 -6.70 -13.87 3.17
CA GLU A 97 -5.35 -13.81 3.74
C GLU A 97 -5.02 -15.05 4.57
N ASP A 98 -5.94 -15.49 5.41
CA ASP A 98 -5.81 -16.71 6.21
C ASP A 98 -5.68 -17.94 5.30
N LEU A 99 -6.54 -18.07 4.28
CA LEU A 99 -6.44 -19.15 3.29
C LEU A 99 -5.11 -19.13 2.53
N LEU A 100 -4.62 -17.94 2.15
CA LEU A 100 -3.34 -17.80 1.47
C LEU A 100 -2.17 -18.17 2.37
N ARG A 101 -2.22 -17.80 3.66
CA ARG A 101 -1.22 -18.19 4.66
C ARG A 101 -1.26 -19.70 4.92
N GLU A 102 -2.43 -20.25 5.20
CA GLU A 102 -2.61 -21.66 5.58
C GLU A 102 -2.37 -22.62 4.43
N ARG A 103 -2.98 -22.36 3.25
CA ARG A 103 -2.95 -23.31 2.13
C ARG A 103 -1.78 -23.11 1.20
N PHE A 104 -1.35 -21.86 1.04
CA PHE A 104 -0.32 -21.50 0.07
C PHE A 104 0.98 -21.04 0.74
N GLY A 105 1.06 -20.96 2.07
CA GLY A 105 2.26 -20.49 2.77
C GLY A 105 2.63 -19.05 2.40
N TRP A 106 1.64 -18.23 2.02
CA TRP A 106 1.85 -16.86 1.56
C TRP A 106 1.97 -15.93 2.77
N ASN A 107 3.20 -15.66 3.19
CA ASN A 107 3.53 -14.72 4.26
C ASN A 107 4.30 -13.50 3.73
N GLU A 108 4.64 -12.58 4.63
CA GLU A 108 5.38 -11.35 4.32
C GLU A 108 6.73 -11.61 3.64
N ILE A 109 7.41 -12.69 4.04
CA ILE A 109 8.69 -13.08 3.43
C ILE A 109 8.46 -13.51 1.99
N ARG A 110 7.47 -14.37 1.73
CA ARG A 110 7.13 -14.79 0.36
C ARG A 110 6.68 -13.61 -0.52
N MET A 111 5.90 -12.67 0.02
CA MET A 111 5.58 -11.42 -0.67
C MET A 111 6.84 -10.66 -1.09
N CYS A 112 7.81 -10.54 -0.17
CA CYS A 112 9.07 -9.87 -0.46
C CYS A 112 9.91 -10.62 -1.50
N GLU A 113 10.01 -11.94 -1.42
CA GLU A 113 10.74 -12.76 -2.39
C GLU A 113 10.12 -12.68 -3.80
N GLU A 114 8.78 -12.71 -3.89
CA GLU A 114 8.06 -12.54 -5.16
C GLU A 114 8.22 -11.12 -5.73
N LEU A 115 8.27 -10.08 -4.87
CA LEU A 115 8.63 -8.73 -5.31
C LEU A 115 10.03 -8.71 -5.94
N TRP A 116 11.02 -9.31 -5.30
CA TRP A 116 12.40 -9.35 -5.82
C TRP A 116 12.48 -10.13 -7.12
N ARG A 117 11.81 -11.29 -7.20
CA ARG A 117 11.69 -12.07 -8.42
C ARG A 117 11.07 -11.27 -9.56
N PHE A 118 10.01 -10.51 -9.27
CA PHE A 118 9.33 -9.66 -10.26
C PHE A 118 10.28 -8.61 -10.85
N VAL A 119 11.10 -7.96 -10.01
CA VAL A 119 12.04 -6.93 -10.47
C VAL A 119 13.39 -7.47 -10.97
N GLY A 120 13.57 -8.80 -10.97
CA GLY A 120 14.76 -9.46 -11.48
C GLY A 120 15.97 -9.43 -10.54
N VAL A 121 15.73 -9.41 -9.23
CA VAL A 121 16.77 -9.54 -8.19
C VAL A 121 16.83 -11.00 -7.73
N ASP A 122 18.01 -11.61 -7.84
CA ASP A 122 18.28 -12.96 -7.34
C ASP A 122 18.63 -12.90 -5.85
N ILE A 123 17.67 -13.24 -4.99
CA ILE A 123 17.83 -13.14 -3.53
C ILE A 123 18.88 -14.10 -2.95
N GLU A 124 19.07 -15.27 -3.56
CA GLU A 124 20.03 -16.28 -3.07
C GLU A 124 21.46 -15.82 -3.29
N ALA A 125 21.71 -15.08 -4.38
CA ALA A 125 23.00 -14.45 -4.63
C ALA A 125 23.40 -13.46 -3.52
N PHE A 126 22.44 -12.74 -2.92
CA PHE A 126 22.69 -11.82 -1.81
C PHE A 126 22.91 -12.55 -0.49
N ARG A 127 22.07 -13.56 -0.20
CA ARG A 127 22.16 -14.38 1.03
C ARG A 127 23.52 -15.05 1.18
N LYS A 128 24.13 -15.49 0.07
CA LYS A 128 25.50 -16.03 0.04
C LYS A 128 26.54 -15.10 0.69
N TYR A 129 26.33 -13.79 0.66
CA TYR A 129 27.24 -12.79 1.25
C TYR A 129 26.69 -12.20 2.56
N GLY A 130 25.70 -12.85 3.18
CA GLY A 130 25.10 -12.38 4.43
C GLY A 130 24.32 -11.07 4.30
N VAL A 131 23.79 -10.79 3.11
CA VAL A 131 22.85 -9.69 2.87
C VAL A 131 21.46 -10.31 2.69
N GLU A 132 20.56 -10.09 3.64
CA GLU A 132 19.19 -10.61 3.58
C GLU A 132 18.26 -9.61 2.87
N PRO A 133 17.75 -9.92 1.66
CA PRO A 133 16.96 -8.95 0.88
C PRO A 133 15.61 -8.57 1.49
N CYS A 134 15.06 -9.42 2.38
CA CYS A 134 13.79 -9.15 3.05
C CYS A 134 13.93 -8.52 4.44
N VAL A 135 15.15 -8.10 4.83
CA VAL A 135 15.43 -7.47 6.14
C VAL A 135 14.74 -6.11 6.35
N TRP A 136 14.16 -5.53 5.31
CA TRP A 136 13.35 -4.30 5.39
C TRP A 136 12.03 -4.49 6.15
N LEU A 137 11.57 -5.75 6.26
CA LEU A 137 10.38 -6.10 7.03
C LEU A 137 10.62 -6.03 8.54
N ASN A 138 11.86 -6.15 9.00
CA ASN A 138 12.20 -6.14 10.42
C ASN A 138 11.95 -4.77 11.03
N GLY A 139 11.21 -4.70 12.14
CA GLY A 139 10.92 -3.46 12.85
C GLY A 139 9.68 -2.72 12.33
N LEU A 140 9.01 -3.21 11.28
CA LEU A 140 7.77 -2.62 10.77
C LEU A 140 6.67 -2.57 11.83
N GLU A 141 6.65 -3.54 12.77
CA GLU A 141 5.70 -3.60 13.87
C GLU A 141 5.76 -2.37 14.78
N THR A 142 6.91 -1.67 14.83
CA THR A 142 7.07 -0.42 15.60
C THR A 142 6.38 0.78 14.93
N LEU A 143 5.96 0.63 13.68
CA LEU A 143 5.26 1.66 12.93
C LEU A 143 3.74 1.61 13.13
N ASN A 144 3.23 0.68 13.94
CA ASN A 144 1.83 0.71 14.38
C ASN A 144 1.51 1.95 15.23
N ASP A 145 2.52 2.51 15.91
CA ASP A 145 2.42 3.76 16.63
C ASP A 145 2.75 4.94 15.70
N LEU A 146 1.74 5.74 15.40
CA LEU A 146 1.88 6.94 14.59
C LEU A 146 2.79 7.99 15.23
N LYS A 147 3.12 7.89 16.53
CA LYS A 147 4.09 8.76 17.21
C LYS A 147 5.54 8.39 16.90
N ASN A 148 5.80 7.28 16.20
CA ASN A 148 7.13 6.97 15.74
C ASN A 148 7.64 8.08 14.79
N PRO A 149 8.81 8.69 15.04
CA PRO A 149 9.36 9.79 14.23
C PRO A 149 9.52 9.46 12.75
N TYR A 150 9.62 8.17 12.40
CA TYR A 150 9.60 7.70 11.03
C TYR A 150 8.39 8.24 10.24
N TRP A 151 7.20 8.29 10.84
CA TRP A 151 5.99 8.83 10.19
C TRP A 151 6.09 10.32 9.88
N LEU A 152 6.73 11.09 10.76
CA LEU A 152 7.01 12.50 10.51
C LEU A 152 7.98 12.66 9.34
N GLY A 153 9.03 11.85 9.27
CA GLY A 153 9.98 11.82 8.15
C GLY A 153 9.31 11.48 6.82
N LEU A 154 8.43 10.49 6.83
CA LEU A 154 7.66 10.14 5.65
C LEU A 154 6.70 11.27 5.23
N ARG A 155 6.09 11.98 6.20
CA ARG A 155 5.21 13.13 5.93
C ARG A 155 5.95 14.31 5.28
N VAL A 156 7.17 14.64 5.73
CA VAL A 156 7.90 15.79 5.16
C VAL A 156 8.54 15.46 3.80
N SER A 157 8.48 14.19 3.37
CA SER A 157 8.90 13.72 2.05
C SER A 157 7.72 13.42 1.12
N ASP A 158 7.10 12.24 1.21
CA ASP A 158 6.14 11.72 0.21
C ASP A 158 4.71 11.47 0.74
N LEU A 159 4.54 11.29 2.06
CA LEU A 159 3.22 11.04 2.65
C LEU A 159 2.40 12.33 2.74
N ALA A 160 1.27 12.38 2.04
CA ALA A 160 0.31 13.46 2.19
C ALA A 160 -0.63 13.20 3.37
N VAL A 161 -0.72 14.16 4.30
CA VAL A 161 -1.70 14.17 5.40
C VAL A 161 -2.76 15.23 5.10
N ARG A 162 -4.03 14.84 5.05
CA ARG A 162 -5.14 15.75 4.76
C ARG A 162 -6.21 15.67 5.84
N ARG A 163 -6.67 16.81 6.32
CA ARG A 163 -7.83 16.87 7.22
C ARG A 163 -9.12 16.90 6.40
N ARG A 164 -10.02 15.95 6.65
CA ARG A 164 -11.43 15.98 6.24
C ARG A 164 -12.31 16.37 7.44
N SER A 165 -13.59 16.62 7.20
CA SER A 165 -14.54 17.07 8.22
C SER A 165 -14.61 16.15 9.45
N SER A 166 -14.45 14.84 9.26
CA SER A 166 -14.56 13.84 10.33
C SER A 166 -13.35 12.90 10.44
N ALA A 167 -12.29 13.09 9.66
CA ALA A 167 -11.15 12.17 9.62
C ALA A 167 -9.85 12.87 9.20
N ILE A 168 -8.72 12.24 9.51
CA ILE A 168 -7.42 12.57 8.91
C ILE A 168 -7.07 11.48 7.92
N GLU A 169 -6.81 11.86 6.67
CA GLU A 169 -6.50 10.95 5.59
C GLU A 169 -4.98 10.95 5.35
N LEU A 170 -4.36 9.78 5.43
CA LEU A 170 -2.97 9.55 5.03
C LEU A 170 -2.99 9.00 3.60
N ILE A 171 -2.23 9.62 2.69
CA ILE A 171 -2.24 9.26 1.26
C ILE A 171 -0.82 9.18 0.74
N ILE A 172 -0.48 8.07 0.08
CA ILE A 172 0.78 7.89 -0.63
C ILE A 172 0.50 7.36 -2.04
N SER A 173 1.21 7.85 -3.04
CA SER A 173 0.97 7.52 -4.44
C SER A 173 2.22 7.07 -5.16
N THR A 174 2.12 6.08 -6.04
CA THR A 174 3.27 5.64 -6.84
C THR A 174 2.87 5.05 -8.19
N THR A 175 3.86 4.99 -9.07
CA THR A 175 3.86 4.20 -10.32
C THR A 175 4.96 3.13 -10.29
N ASN A 176 5.80 3.12 -9.25
CA ASN A 176 6.91 2.21 -9.06
C ASN A 176 6.44 0.86 -8.51
N SER A 177 7.06 -0.20 -9.01
CA SER A 177 6.76 -1.59 -8.63
C SER A 177 7.09 -1.92 -7.18
N ILE A 178 8.20 -1.38 -6.68
CA ILE A 178 8.70 -1.63 -5.33
C ILE A 178 7.88 -0.81 -4.32
N ASP A 179 7.71 0.47 -4.60
CA ASP A 179 6.92 1.37 -3.76
C ASP A 179 5.46 0.87 -3.62
N ALA A 180 4.88 0.25 -4.66
CA ALA A 180 3.50 -0.25 -4.59
C ALA A 180 3.31 -1.29 -3.47
N VAL A 181 4.23 -2.24 -3.37
CA VAL A 181 4.21 -3.27 -2.32
C VAL A 181 4.58 -2.65 -0.97
N PHE A 182 5.58 -1.79 -0.96
CA PHE A 182 6.06 -1.11 0.25
C PHE A 182 4.98 -0.22 0.87
N PHE A 183 4.34 0.67 0.10
CA PHE A 183 3.30 1.59 0.56
C PHE A 183 2.05 0.87 1.07
N ALA A 184 1.66 -0.21 0.40
CA ALA A 184 0.61 -1.10 0.91
C ALA A 184 0.98 -1.65 2.29
N LYS A 185 2.21 -2.19 2.43
CA LYS A 185 2.65 -2.84 3.67
C LYS A 185 2.83 -1.85 4.82
N ILE A 186 3.45 -0.69 4.61
CA ILE A 186 3.66 0.27 5.71
C ILE A 186 2.34 0.84 6.24
N LEU A 187 1.37 1.17 5.36
CA LEU A 187 0.08 1.68 5.81
C LEU A 187 -0.72 0.61 6.55
N SER A 188 -0.59 -0.66 6.14
CA SER A 188 -1.23 -1.79 6.82
C SER A 188 -0.79 -1.97 8.28
N MET A 189 0.36 -1.42 8.69
CA MET A 189 0.77 -1.42 10.11
C MET A 189 -0.15 -0.59 11.00
N VAL A 190 -0.86 0.38 10.40
CA VAL A 190 -1.80 1.26 11.10
C VAL A 190 -3.22 0.79 10.89
N LYS A 191 -3.66 0.70 9.63
CA LYS A 191 -5.00 0.23 9.21
C LYS A 191 -4.93 -0.34 7.81
N THR A 192 -5.85 -1.23 7.46
CA THR A 192 -5.93 -1.79 6.11
C THR A 192 -6.11 -0.68 5.06
N PRO A 193 -5.16 -0.51 4.12
CA PRO A 193 -5.22 0.57 3.16
C PRO A 193 -6.28 0.33 2.08
N SER A 194 -6.95 1.41 1.71
CA SER A 194 -7.74 1.48 0.49
C SER A 194 -6.85 1.88 -0.68
N ILE A 195 -7.18 1.42 -1.88
CA ILE A 195 -6.49 1.75 -3.12
C ILE A 195 -7.43 2.42 -4.09
N LYS A 196 -6.90 3.50 -4.68
CA LYS A 196 -7.42 4.11 -5.89
C LYS A 196 -6.46 3.85 -7.05
N ILE A 197 -7.01 3.36 -8.16
CA ILE A 197 -6.28 3.14 -9.41
C ILE A 197 -6.63 4.27 -10.36
N GLU A 198 -5.63 5.05 -10.79
CA GLU A 198 -5.85 6.22 -11.63
C GLU A 198 -4.97 6.19 -12.86
N TRP A 199 -5.52 6.63 -13.99
CA TRP A 199 -4.72 6.93 -15.17
C TRP A 199 -4.03 8.28 -14.97
N LYS A 200 -2.71 8.26 -14.81
CA LYS A 200 -1.89 9.48 -14.75
C LYS A 200 -1.29 9.78 -16.12
N ALA A 201 -1.48 11.02 -16.57
CA ALA A 201 -0.74 11.55 -17.71
C ALA A 201 0.76 11.55 -17.36
N ALA A 202 1.60 11.05 -18.27
CA ALA A 202 3.04 10.95 -18.07
C ALA A 202 3.82 11.85 -19.07
N PRO A 203 3.64 13.18 -19.04
CA PRO A 203 4.19 14.09 -20.05
C PRO A 203 5.74 14.14 -20.09
N GLY A 204 6.44 13.55 -19.11
CA GLY A 204 7.90 13.48 -19.06
C GLY A 204 8.52 12.13 -19.45
N MET A 205 7.74 11.10 -19.77
CA MET A 205 8.27 9.77 -20.10
C MET A 205 8.21 9.51 -21.61
N LYS A 206 9.39 9.38 -22.23
CA LYS A 206 9.53 9.15 -23.69
C LYS A 206 8.76 7.94 -24.25
N HIS A 207 8.41 6.97 -23.40
CA HIS A 207 7.90 5.65 -23.82
C HIS A 207 6.52 5.29 -23.24
N VAL A 208 5.86 6.19 -22.50
CA VAL A 208 4.55 5.92 -21.87
C VAL A 208 3.64 7.14 -22.02
N SER A 209 2.58 7.03 -22.82
CA SER A 209 1.60 8.10 -23.01
C SER A 209 0.56 8.18 -21.89
N LYS A 210 0.34 7.08 -21.16
CA LYS A 210 -0.52 6.96 -19.98
C LYS A 210 0.08 5.96 -19.00
N SER A 211 0.30 6.35 -17.75
CA SER A 211 0.79 5.45 -16.69
C SER A 211 -0.36 5.12 -15.73
N ILE A 212 -0.43 3.88 -15.26
CA ILE A 212 -1.35 3.51 -14.17
C ILE A 212 -0.67 3.87 -12.85
N GLY A 213 -1.22 4.87 -12.17
CA GLY A 213 -0.82 5.26 -10.83
C GLY A 213 -1.69 4.56 -9.79
N LEU A 214 -1.07 4.18 -8.68
CA LEU A 214 -1.76 3.71 -7.49
C LEU A 214 -1.71 4.80 -6.44
N SER A 215 -2.82 5.01 -5.73
CA SER A 215 -2.89 5.86 -4.55
C SER A 215 -3.45 5.04 -3.40
N PHE A 216 -2.63 4.84 -2.38
CA PHE A 216 -2.99 4.15 -1.16
C PHE A 216 -3.43 5.17 -0.12
N TYR A 217 -4.49 4.87 0.63
CA TYR A 217 -4.93 5.76 1.69
C TYR A 217 -5.57 5.04 2.86
N ILE A 218 -5.43 5.62 4.05
CA ILE A 218 -6.14 5.22 5.27
C ILE A 218 -6.83 6.44 5.90
N ALA A 219 -8.00 6.20 6.48
CA ALA A 219 -8.74 7.20 7.26
C ALA A 219 -8.53 6.96 8.76
N LEU A 220 -7.95 7.96 9.41
CA LEU A 220 -7.72 8.02 10.84
C LEU A 220 -8.81 8.86 11.51
N GLY A 221 -9.10 8.58 12.77
CA GLY A 221 -9.85 9.49 13.63
C GLY A 221 -9.15 10.86 13.74
N VAL A 222 -9.92 11.91 13.99
CA VAL A 222 -9.43 13.30 14.02
C VAL A 222 -8.30 13.58 15.02
N ASN A 223 -8.10 12.71 16.02
CA ASN A 223 -7.07 12.84 17.06
C ASN A 223 -6.00 11.74 17.01
N GLU A 224 -6.03 10.86 16.01
CA GLU A 224 -5.08 9.74 15.90
C GLU A 224 -3.72 10.16 15.31
N TRP A 225 -3.68 11.20 14.48
CA TRP A 225 -2.44 11.72 13.91
C TRP A 225 -1.76 12.69 14.90
N PRO A 226 -0.56 12.37 15.41
CA PRO A 226 0.05 13.13 16.51
C PRO A 226 0.86 14.33 16.04
N TRP A 227 1.16 14.43 14.75
CA TRP A 227 2.04 15.46 14.20
C TRP A 227 1.26 16.65 13.63
N LEU A 228 1.93 17.78 13.48
CA LEU A 228 1.36 18.94 12.81
C LEU A 228 1.12 18.63 11.31
N ILE A 229 -0.08 18.94 10.81
CA ILE A 229 -0.43 18.72 9.39
C ILE A 229 0.25 19.76 8.49
N LYS A 230 0.31 21.01 8.98
CA LYS A 230 1.06 22.11 8.38
C LYS A 230 2.27 22.35 9.26
N LEU A 231 3.45 22.07 8.73
CA LEU A 231 4.74 22.27 9.38
C LEU A 231 5.50 23.36 8.63
N ASN A 232 6.00 24.35 9.36
CA ASN A 232 7.03 25.26 8.86
C ASN A 232 8.44 24.79 9.31
N ALA A 233 9.49 25.41 8.74
CA ALA A 233 10.86 24.99 9.03
C ALA A 233 11.27 25.17 10.51
N ASN A 234 10.75 26.20 11.20
CA ASN A 234 11.05 26.44 12.62
C ASN A 234 10.35 25.41 13.52
N GLU A 235 9.07 25.12 13.25
CA GLU A 235 8.32 24.07 13.96
C GLU A 235 8.99 22.70 13.79
N LEU A 236 9.44 22.39 12.57
CA LEU A 236 10.18 21.16 12.33
C LEU A 236 11.51 21.15 13.10
N LYS A 237 12.27 22.26 13.09
CA LYS A 237 13.53 22.39 13.84
C LYS A 237 13.31 22.11 15.33
N GLU A 238 12.32 22.74 15.94
CA GLU A 238 11.99 22.55 17.36
C GLU A 238 11.65 21.07 17.68
N ILE A 239 10.90 20.40 16.80
CA ILE A 239 10.57 18.98 16.99
C ILE A 239 11.83 18.12 16.91
N ILE A 240 12.64 18.26 15.86
CA ILE A 240 13.78 17.37 15.63
C ILE A 240 14.97 17.65 16.56
N GLU A 241 15.11 18.87 17.07
CA GLU A 241 16.13 19.20 18.09
C GLU A 241 15.85 18.48 19.41
N ASN A 242 14.57 18.26 19.73
CA ASN A 242 14.14 17.54 20.93
C ASN A 242 14.22 16.01 20.78
N PHE A 243 14.42 15.48 19.56
CA PHE A 243 14.60 14.04 19.37
C PHE A 243 15.91 13.54 19.98
N GLY A 244 15.88 12.36 20.59
CA GLY A 244 17.06 11.56 20.86
C GLY A 244 17.71 11.06 19.55
N ASP A 245 18.94 10.55 19.63
CA ASP A 245 19.68 10.11 18.42
C ASP A 245 18.96 8.99 17.66
N LYS A 246 18.28 8.10 18.39
CA LYS A 246 17.45 7.04 17.80
C LYS A 246 16.27 7.64 17.03
N GLU A 247 15.53 8.55 17.65
CA GLU A 247 14.34 9.18 17.07
C GLU A 247 14.71 10.00 15.82
N LEU A 248 15.85 10.70 15.87
CA LEU A 248 16.39 11.41 14.72
C LEU A 248 16.78 10.45 13.59
N ALA A 249 17.35 9.28 13.90
CA ALA A 249 17.66 8.26 12.90
C ALA A 249 16.40 7.63 12.26
N GLU A 250 15.35 7.39 13.05
CA GLU A 250 14.04 6.92 12.56
C GLU A 250 13.39 7.96 11.64
N PHE A 251 13.41 9.24 12.04
CA PHE A 251 12.93 10.35 11.24
C PHE A 251 13.67 10.46 9.89
N ILE A 252 15.01 10.44 9.88
CA ILE A 252 15.81 10.50 8.65
C ILE A 252 15.53 9.30 7.74
N ALA A 253 15.34 8.11 8.32
CA ALA A 253 14.99 6.93 7.53
C ALA A 253 13.62 7.08 6.85
N GLY A 254 12.63 7.64 7.55
CA GLY A 254 11.32 7.96 6.97
C GLY A 254 11.40 8.96 5.82
N GLU A 255 12.25 9.99 5.93
CA GLU A 255 12.49 10.94 4.82
C GLU A 255 13.13 10.25 3.61
N ILE A 256 14.09 9.37 3.87
CA ILE A 256 14.77 8.61 2.82
C ILE A 256 13.80 7.65 2.13
N ASP A 257 12.89 7.05 2.89
CA ASP A 257 11.90 6.09 2.39
C ASP A 257 10.71 6.71 1.66
N GLY A 258 10.47 8.01 1.81
CA GLY A 258 9.59 8.75 0.91
C GLY A 258 10.29 9.06 -0.40
N ASP A 259 11.04 10.16 -0.43
CA ASP A 259 11.61 10.76 -1.65
C ASP A 259 13.15 10.76 -1.71
N GLY A 260 13.81 10.17 -0.70
CA GLY A 260 15.27 10.06 -0.70
C GLY A 260 15.81 8.96 -1.63
N SER A 261 17.14 8.85 -1.66
CA SER A 261 17.85 7.89 -2.51
C SER A 261 19.13 7.38 -1.84
N VAL A 262 19.41 6.09 -2.03
CA VAL A 262 20.68 5.45 -1.67
C VAL A 262 21.26 4.84 -2.93
N TRP A 263 22.51 5.17 -3.28
CA TRP A 263 23.18 4.56 -4.42
C TRP A 263 24.71 4.59 -4.31
N TYR A 264 25.35 3.88 -5.23
CA TYR A 264 26.80 3.79 -5.36
C TYR A 264 27.24 4.17 -6.77
N GLU A 265 28.28 5.00 -6.87
CA GLU A 265 28.96 5.37 -8.11
C GLU A 265 30.43 5.70 -7.81
N GLY A 266 31.28 4.68 -7.79
CA GLY A 266 32.67 4.75 -7.30
C GLY A 266 32.82 5.03 -5.79
N THR A 267 31.75 5.50 -5.15
CA THR A 267 31.63 5.76 -3.72
C THR A 267 30.14 5.73 -3.33
N ALA A 268 29.85 5.57 -2.04
CA ALA A 268 28.48 5.64 -1.51
C ALA A 268 27.89 7.06 -1.57
N TYR A 269 26.58 7.14 -1.82
CA TYR A 269 25.79 8.36 -1.78
C TYR A 269 24.45 8.12 -1.07
N VAL A 270 24.03 9.11 -0.30
CA VAL A 270 22.67 9.22 0.26
C VAL A 270 22.13 10.60 -0.08
N GLU A 271 20.92 10.66 -0.63
CA GLU A 271 20.17 11.90 -0.86
C GLU A 271 18.92 11.91 0.00
N ILE A 272 18.70 13.05 0.64
CA ILE A 272 17.43 13.42 1.25
C ILE A 272 16.83 14.50 0.37
N SER A 273 15.61 14.26 -0.11
CA SER A 273 14.85 15.21 -0.91
C SER A 273 13.66 15.68 -0.09
N THR A 274 13.45 16.99 -0.02
CA THR A 274 12.26 17.56 0.63
C THR A 274 11.19 17.84 -0.42
N CYS A 275 9.91 17.79 -0.03
CA CYS A 275 8.84 18.03 -0.98
C CYS A 275 8.94 19.43 -1.62
N LYS A 276 8.71 19.56 -2.95
CA LYS A 276 8.86 20.85 -3.68
C LYS A 276 7.94 21.97 -3.18
N ALA A 277 6.82 21.60 -2.55
CA ALA A 277 5.85 22.54 -1.97
C ALA A 277 6.11 22.79 -0.48
N CYS A 278 7.15 22.18 0.09
CA CYS A 278 7.51 22.36 1.48
C CYS A 278 8.07 23.77 1.71
N PRO A 279 7.94 24.31 2.93
CA PRO A 279 8.61 25.55 3.29
C PRO A 279 10.08 25.51 2.88
N LYS A 280 10.53 26.55 2.19
CA LYS A 280 11.96 26.76 1.93
C LYS A 280 12.69 26.65 3.27
N ARG A 281 13.88 26.03 3.28
CA ARG A 281 14.79 25.85 4.42
C ARG A 281 14.59 24.62 5.31
N ILE A 282 13.61 23.74 5.06
CA ILE A 282 13.59 22.43 5.77
C ILE A 282 14.93 21.71 5.62
N ILE A 283 15.50 21.76 4.41
CA ILE A 283 16.77 21.11 4.13
C ILE A 283 17.97 21.73 4.84
N ASP A 284 17.89 23.03 5.17
CA ASP A 284 18.90 23.72 5.97
C ASP A 284 18.89 23.19 7.40
N VAL A 285 17.68 23.06 7.96
CA VAL A 285 17.45 22.51 9.30
C VAL A 285 18.00 21.07 9.39
N LEU A 286 17.71 20.22 8.41
CA LEU A 286 18.23 18.85 8.36
C LEU A 286 19.77 18.82 8.30
N LYS A 287 20.36 19.67 7.45
CA LYS A 287 21.81 19.74 7.29
C LYS A 287 22.49 20.19 8.59
N GLU A 288 21.95 21.19 9.27
CA GLU A 288 22.45 21.71 10.54
C GLU A 288 22.39 20.63 11.63
N VAL A 289 21.20 20.05 11.87
CA VAL A 289 20.98 19.07 12.94
C VAL A 289 21.80 17.80 12.73
N ILE A 290 21.89 17.28 11.50
CA ILE A 290 22.71 16.08 11.20
C ILE A 290 24.21 16.38 11.39
N ALA A 291 24.67 17.58 11.02
CA ALA A 291 26.06 17.97 11.20
C ALA A 291 26.41 18.13 12.69
N GLU A 292 25.54 18.76 13.47
CA GLU A 292 25.77 19.01 14.90
C GLU A 292 25.69 17.72 15.73
N ARG A 293 24.63 16.92 15.51
CA ARG A 293 24.34 15.73 16.32
C ARG A 293 25.22 14.54 15.95
N PHE A 294 25.45 14.32 14.66
CA PHE A 294 26.18 13.14 14.17
C PHE A 294 27.57 13.46 13.64
N GLY A 295 27.94 14.74 13.50
CA GLY A 295 29.22 15.12 12.89
C GLY A 295 29.31 14.70 11.42
N ILE A 296 28.17 14.63 10.72
CA ILE A 296 28.08 14.18 9.33
C ILE A 296 27.71 15.37 8.45
N VAL A 297 28.62 15.76 7.56
CA VAL A 297 28.42 16.94 6.71
C VAL A 297 27.86 16.54 5.35
N GLY A 298 26.72 17.13 4.99
CA GLY A 298 26.10 17.03 3.67
C GLY A 298 26.31 18.29 2.84
N THR A 299 26.13 18.17 1.53
CA THR A 299 26.22 19.27 0.56
C THR A 299 24.93 19.38 -0.23
N TYR A 300 24.53 20.60 -0.60
CA TYR A 300 23.38 20.79 -1.47
C TYR A 300 23.70 20.39 -2.91
N LYS A 301 22.83 19.59 -3.51
CA LYS A 301 22.86 19.33 -4.96
C LYS A 301 21.95 20.30 -5.71
N THR A 302 20.80 20.62 -5.12
CA THR A 302 19.85 21.65 -5.53
C THR A 302 19.28 22.32 -4.27
N GLU A 303 18.39 23.31 -4.41
CA GLU A 303 17.72 23.96 -3.26
C GLU A 303 16.88 22.99 -2.40
N ASP A 304 16.50 21.83 -2.95
CA ASP A 304 15.59 20.86 -2.30
C ASP A 304 16.25 19.48 -2.07
N VAL A 305 17.56 19.33 -2.34
CA VAL A 305 18.26 18.03 -2.21
C VAL A 305 19.58 18.16 -1.44
N LEU A 306 19.69 17.38 -0.35
CA LEU A 306 20.84 17.27 0.52
C LEU A 306 21.54 15.95 0.24
N THR A 307 22.82 16.02 -0.12
CA THR A 307 23.61 14.86 -0.53
C THR A 307 24.75 14.61 0.45
N PHE A 308 24.88 13.37 0.89
CA PHE A 308 26.01 12.85 1.64
C PHE A 308 26.84 11.93 0.75
N LYS A 309 28.16 12.11 0.73
CA LYS A 309 29.07 11.36 -0.16
C LYS A 309 30.16 10.63 0.63
N GLY A 310 30.52 9.45 0.15
CA GLY A 310 31.64 8.64 0.65
C GLY A 310 31.54 8.35 2.13
N LYS A 311 32.59 8.69 2.89
CA LYS A 311 32.64 8.39 4.33
C LYS A 311 31.46 8.97 5.10
N ASN A 312 30.95 10.14 4.71
CA ASN A 312 29.77 10.74 5.36
C ASN A 312 28.50 9.95 5.05
N ALA A 313 28.34 9.48 3.81
CA ALA A 313 27.21 8.63 3.43
C ALA A 313 27.25 7.30 4.20
N VAL A 314 28.41 6.65 4.28
CA VAL A 314 28.58 5.38 5.02
C VAL A 314 28.32 5.57 6.51
N ARG A 315 28.82 6.64 7.12
CA ARG A 315 28.54 6.98 8.52
C ARG A 315 27.04 7.17 8.76
N LEU A 316 26.35 7.88 7.86
CA LEU A 316 24.91 8.07 7.95
C LEU A 316 24.17 6.73 7.83
N LEU A 317 24.49 5.93 6.81
CA LEU A 317 23.91 4.60 6.63
C LEU A 317 24.09 3.74 7.89
N ARG A 318 25.25 3.71 8.53
CA ARG A 318 25.45 2.93 9.77
C ARG A 318 24.48 3.32 10.90
N LEU A 319 24.04 4.57 10.96
CA LEU A 319 23.06 5.04 11.96
C LEU A 319 21.64 4.63 11.59
N ILE A 320 21.25 4.85 10.33
CA ILE A 320 19.85 4.81 9.93
C ILE A 320 19.41 3.48 9.32
N THR A 321 20.33 2.64 8.82
CA THR A 321 20.00 1.53 7.92
C THR A 321 18.95 0.61 8.54
N ARG A 322 19.02 0.37 9.86
CA ARG A 322 18.06 -0.49 10.59
C ARG A 322 16.61 0.03 10.62
N TYR A 323 16.41 1.32 10.35
CA TYR A 323 15.11 1.98 10.30
C TYR A 323 14.64 2.26 8.86
N ILE A 324 15.46 1.91 7.85
CA ILE A 324 15.08 1.98 6.44
C ILE A 324 14.23 0.73 6.14
N HIS A 325 12.98 0.97 5.80
CA HIS A 325 11.98 -0.02 5.43
C HIS A 325 11.68 -0.05 3.94
N HIS A 326 12.12 0.94 3.15
CA HIS A 326 11.94 0.86 1.70
C HIS A 326 12.82 -0.26 1.11
N PRO A 327 12.24 -1.27 0.42
CA PRO A 327 12.95 -2.50 0.06
C PRO A 327 14.25 -2.25 -0.71
N LEU A 328 14.21 -1.41 -1.76
CA LEU A 328 15.39 -1.12 -2.58
C LEU A 328 16.45 -0.31 -1.85
N ARG A 329 16.03 0.61 -0.97
CA ARG A 329 16.95 1.52 -0.29
C ARG A 329 17.67 0.76 0.82
N ARG A 330 16.94 -0.09 1.55
CA ARG A 330 17.49 -1.03 2.54
C ARG A 330 18.46 -2.01 1.90
N LEU A 331 18.08 -2.65 0.79
CA LEU A 331 18.95 -3.59 0.07
C LEU A 331 20.27 -2.94 -0.37
N ARG A 332 20.18 -1.74 -0.97
CA ARG A 332 21.38 -0.98 -1.38
C ARG A 332 22.22 -0.53 -0.19
N ALA A 333 21.60 -0.09 0.90
CA ALA A 333 22.30 0.31 2.11
C ALA A 333 23.09 -0.87 2.69
N GLU A 334 22.46 -2.03 2.86
CA GLU A 334 23.11 -3.25 3.34
C GLU A 334 24.25 -3.71 2.44
N LEU A 335 24.06 -3.66 1.11
CA LEU A 335 25.09 -4.03 0.15
C LEU A 335 26.28 -3.06 0.15
N ILE A 336 26.02 -1.75 0.26
CA ILE A 336 27.06 -0.73 0.41
C ILE A 336 27.83 -0.95 1.72
N LEU A 337 27.13 -1.16 2.84
CA LEU A 337 27.80 -1.42 4.12
C LEU A 337 28.63 -2.71 4.05
N ALA A 338 28.13 -3.78 3.43
CA ALA A 338 28.89 -5.00 3.22
C ALA A 338 30.20 -4.78 2.45
N LEU A 339 30.19 -3.92 1.42
CA LEU A 339 31.40 -3.55 0.68
C LEU A 339 32.39 -2.79 1.58
N TYR A 340 31.93 -1.77 2.30
CA TYR A 340 32.79 -0.94 3.16
C TYR A 340 33.30 -1.67 4.40
N ASP A 341 32.60 -2.70 4.86
CA ASP A 341 33.02 -3.57 5.96
C ASP A 341 33.92 -4.72 5.47
N GLY A 342 34.19 -4.82 4.16
CA GLY A 342 35.06 -5.86 3.59
C GLY A 342 34.43 -7.26 3.56
N ARG A 343 33.10 -7.37 3.72
CA ARG A 343 32.37 -8.65 3.66
C ARG A 343 32.17 -9.16 2.23
N ILE A 344 32.26 -8.27 1.25
CA ILE A 344 32.14 -8.57 -0.18
C ILE A 344 33.23 -7.84 -0.96
N SER A 345 33.79 -8.50 -1.97
CA SER A 345 34.77 -7.89 -2.88
C SER A 345 34.10 -6.88 -3.83
N PRO A 346 34.84 -5.89 -4.37
CA PRO A 346 34.30 -4.95 -5.36
C PRO A 346 33.63 -5.60 -6.58
N GLU A 347 34.19 -6.72 -7.07
CA GLU A 347 33.67 -7.43 -8.24
C GLU A 347 32.29 -8.05 -7.96
N GLU A 348 32.17 -8.75 -6.83
CA GLU A 348 30.91 -9.32 -6.37
C GLU A 348 29.89 -8.24 -5.98
N PHE A 349 30.34 -7.12 -5.42
CA PHE A 349 29.48 -5.97 -5.18
C PHE A 349 28.87 -5.45 -6.48
N GLU A 350 29.67 -5.21 -7.53
CA GLU A 350 29.15 -4.69 -8.80
C GLU A 350 28.13 -5.67 -9.42
N ARG A 351 28.41 -6.98 -9.35
CA ARG A 351 27.51 -8.04 -9.81
C ARG A 351 26.15 -8.00 -9.10
N LEU A 352 26.13 -7.84 -7.78
CA LEU A 352 24.90 -7.76 -6.99
C LEU A 352 24.21 -6.39 -7.12
N TYR A 353 24.98 -5.32 -7.30
CA TYR A 353 24.45 -3.96 -7.32
C TYR A 353 23.76 -3.64 -8.65
N GLU A 354 24.24 -4.20 -9.77
CA GLU A 354 23.69 -3.99 -11.12
C GLU A 354 22.16 -4.23 -11.23
N PRO A 355 21.58 -5.37 -10.80
CA PRO A 355 20.13 -5.59 -10.89
C PRO A 355 19.32 -4.59 -10.06
N THR A 356 19.92 -3.93 -9.06
CA THR A 356 19.26 -2.88 -8.28
C THR A 356 19.13 -1.57 -9.05
N LYS A 357 19.92 -1.33 -10.11
CA LYS A 357 19.94 -0.06 -10.85
C LYS A 357 18.68 0.12 -11.69
N TYR A 358 18.30 1.38 -11.91
CA TYR A 358 17.25 1.73 -12.85
C TYR A 358 17.82 1.81 -14.28
N LYS A 359 17.10 1.24 -15.26
CA LYS A 359 17.47 1.34 -16.67
C LYS A 359 17.16 2.75 -17.18
N ARG A 360 18.20 3.47 -17.64
CA ARG A 360 18.04 4.81 -18.23
C ARG A 360 17.69 4.72 -19.72
N GLY A 361 16.70 5.49 -20.16
CA GLY A 361 16.33 5.62 -21.59
C GLY A 361 15.60 4.42 -22.21
N LYS A 362 15.30 3.37 -21.43
CA LYS A 362 14.61 2.14 -21.86
C LYS A 362 13.51 1.78 -20.86
N PRO A 363 12.53 0.93 -21.22
CA PRO A 363 11.59 0.36 -20.27
C PRO A 363 12.31 -0.32 -19.10
N ASP A 364 11.80 -0.12 -17.89
CA ASP A 364 12.32 -0.71 -16.66
C ASP A 364 11.15 -1.29 -15.87
N ILE A 365 11.22 -2.58 -15.53
CA ILE A 365 10.19 -3.29 -14.77
C ILE A 365 9.93 -2.67 -13.38
N LYS A 366 10.87 -1.86 -12.86
CA LYS A 366 10.70 -1.12 -11.61
C LYS A 366 9.86 0.17 -11.77
N ARG A 367 9.61 0.63 -13.00
CA ARG A 367 8.92 1.89 -13.30
C ARG A 367 7.63 1.66 -14.10
N ASN A 368 6.52 2.22 -13.64
CA ASN A 368 5.20 2.11 -14.27
C ASN A 368 4.59 0.70 -14.29
N HIS A 369 5.05 -0.19 -13.40
CA HIS A 369 4.49 -1.53 -13.23
C HIS A 369 3.94 -1.73 -11.80
N ALA A 370 3.57 -0.65 -11.12
CA ALA A 370 2.99 -0.69 -9.77
C ALA A 370 1.81 -1.67 -9.63
N LEU A 371 0.84 -1.63 -10.55
CA LEU A 371 -0.32 -2.52 -10.50
C LEU A 371 0.06 -3.99 -10.72
N GLU A 372 0.97 -4.27 -11.65
CA GLU A 372 1.45 -5.63 -11.93
C GLU A 372 2.25 -6.20 -10.75
N ALA A 373 3.09 -5.38 -10.13
CA ALA A 373 3.85 -5.75 -8.95
C ALA A 373 2.93 -6.03 -7.77
N LEU A 374 1.95 -5.14 -7.53
CA LEU A 374 1.00 -5.29 -6.43
C LEU A 374 0.17 -6.58 -6.59
N THR A 375 -0.39 -6.83 -7.78
CA THR A 375 -1.18 -8.04 -8.05
C THR A 375 -0.41 -9.36 -7.93
N ARG A 376 0.92 -9.33 -8.08
CA ARG A 376 1.77 -10.51 -7.96
C ARG A 376 2.35 -10.72 -6.56
N ALA A 377 2.66 -9.64 -5.84
CA ALA A 377 3.39 -9.70 -4.59
C ALA A 377 2.50 -9.45 -3.36
N ALA A 378 1.53 -8.54 -3.43
CA ALA A 378 0.69 -8.15 -2.31
C ALA A 378 -0.74 -8.71 -2.50
N PRO A 379 -1.15 -9.75 -1.76
CA PRO A 379 -2.35 -10.48 -2.11
C PRO A 379 -3.65 -9.72 -1.87
N GLN A 380 -3.73 -8.69 -1.02
CA GLN A 380 -5.03 -8.04 -0.77
C GLN A 380 -4.87 -6.57 -0.40
N THR A 381 -5.49 -5.72 -1.21
CA THR A 381 -5.68 -4.29 -0.94
C THR A 381 -7.05 -3.90 -1.48
N HIS A 382 -7.83 -3.12 -0.73
CA HIS A 382 -9.21 -2.84 -1.14
C HIS A 382 -9.24 -1.88 -2.33
N THR A 383 -9.65 -2.35 -3.51
CA THR A 383 -9.99 -1.48 -4.66
C THR A 383 -11.36 -0.84 -4.45
N HIS A 384 -11.43 0.49 -4.41
CA HIS A 384 -12.72 1.18 -4.58
C HIS A 384 -12.89 1.47 -6.09
N GLU A 385 -13.98 0.96 -6.66
CA GLU A 385 -14.53 1.54 -7.89
C GLU A 385 -15.31 2.79 -7.46
N ASP A 386 -14.93 3.96 -7.98
CA ASP A 386 -15.72 5.19 -7.85
C ASP A 386 -16.99 5.10 -8.73
#